data_AF-A0A7V4QFB1-F1
#
_entry.id   AF-A0A7V4QFB1-F1
#
_cell.length_a   1.000
_cell.length_b   1.000
_cell.length_c   1.000
_cell.angle_alpha   90.00
_cell.angle_beta   90.00
_cell.angle_gamma   90.00
#
_symmetry.space_group_name_H-M   'P 1'
#
loop_
_entity.id
_entity.type
_entity.pdbx_description
1 polymer ?
#
loop_
_entity_poly.entity_id
_entity_poly.type
_entity_poly.pdbx_seq_one_letter_code
_entity_poly.pdbx_strand_id
1 'polypeptide(L)'
;MIFYIILFLLEILPLSSEEIKITSELNKDKIKMGEEFILTVTISGNYSSSPQIKLPDLSNFITLSSQQYSTYNIKKGRYEAHTKYEIHLLPKKVGIFNIGPVELNYKNRIYKTETLTIEVLPSELEEIPALPWKSKRGKII
;
A
#
# COMPACT_ATOMS: atom_id res chain seq x y z
N MET A 1 -17.18 -46.11 -31.02
CA MET A 1 -16.84 -44.72 -31.37
C MET A 1 -17.60 -43.70 -30.52
N ILE A 2 -18.92 -43.84 -30.34
CA ILE A 2 -19.73 -42.94 -29.47
C ILE A 2 -19.42 -43.06 -27.97
N PHE A 3 -19.06 -44.26 -27.49
CA PHE A 3 -18.72 -44.48 -26.06
C PHE A 3 -17.44 -43.75 -25.61
N TYR A 4 -16.54 -43.43 -26.55
CA TYR A 4 -15.28 -42.73 -26.26
C TYR A 4 -15.46 -41.20 -26.11
N ILE A 5 -16.54 -40.64 -26.67
CA ILE A 5 -16.83 -39.20 -26.66
C ILE A 5 -17.38 -38.76 -25.29
N ILE A 6 -18.08 -39.66 -24.58
CA ILE A 6 -18.62 -39.39 -23.24
C ILE A 6 -17.54 -39.53 -22.14
N LEU A 7 -16.52 -40.37 -22.37
CA LEU A 7 -15.40 -40.55 -21.44
C LEU A 7 -14.39 -39.37 -21.47
N PHE A 8 -14.42 -38.56 -22.53
CA PHE A 8 -13.57 -37.35 -22.67
C PHE A 8 -14.20 -36.10 -22.04
N LEU A 9 -15.45 -36.15 -21.61
CA LEU A 9 -16.19 -34.98 -21.11
C LEU A 9 -16.10 -34.78 -19.57
N LEU A 10 -15.33 -35.62 -18.87
CA LEU A 10 -15.23 -35.63 -17.40
C LEU A 10 -13.92 -35.06 -16.84
N GLU A 11 -13.04 -34.49 -17.68
CA GLU A 11 -11.71 -33.99 -17.24
C GLU A 11 -11.63 -32.47 -17.06
N ILE A 12 -12.75 -31.79 -16.83
CA ILE A 12 -12.71 -30.36 -16.46
C ILE A 12 -12.97 -30.24 -14.96
N LEU A 13 -11.99 -30.70 -14.16
CA LEU A 13 -11.98 -30.34 -12.75
C LEU A 13 -11.76 -28.83 -12.66
N PRO A 14 -12.63 -28.05 -11.99
CA PRO A 14 -12.35 -26.66 -11.73
C PRO A 14 -11.10 -26.61 -10.85
N LEU A 15 -10.01 -26.07 -11.38
CA LEU A 15 -8.87 -25.70 -10.56
C LEU A 15 -9.40 -24.73 -9.52
N SER A 16 -9.56 -25.19 -8.28
CA SER A 16 -9.84 -24.31 -7.16
C SER A 16 -8.64 -23.37 -7.05
N SER A 17 -8.75 -22.18 -7.63
CA SER A 17 -7.74 -21.15 -7.55
C SER A 17 -7.50 -20.86 -6.07
N GLU A 18 -6.29 -21.14 -5.59
CA GLU A 18 -5.77 -20.52 -4.36
C GLU A 18 -5.62 -19.04 -4.67
N GLU A 19 -6.72 -18.31 -4.59
CA GLU A 19 -6.74 -16.90 -4.91
C GLU A 19 -6.08 -16.13 -3.75
N ILE A 20 -4.83 -15.74 -3.98
CA ILE A 20 -4.14 -14.79 -3.12
C ILE A 20 -4.59 -13.40 -3.55
N LYS A 21 -5.11 -12.65 -2.60
CA LYS A 21 -5.48 -11.25 -2.76
C LYS A 21 -4.44 -10.39 -2.08
N ILE A 22 -3.96 -9.38 -2.79
CA ILE A 22 -3.12 -8.33 -2.23
C ILE A 22 -3.80 -6.98 -2.44
N THR A 23 -3.87 -6.18 -1.38
CA THR A 23 -4.38 -4.80 -1.41
C THR A 23 -3.42 -3.86 -0.71
N SER A 24 -3.44 -2.60 -1.11
CA SER A 24 -2.68 -1.53 -0.48
C SER A 24 -3.60 -0.34 -0.26
N GLU A 25 -3.54 0.26 0.92
CA GLU A 25 -4.40 1.38 1.32
C GLU A 25 -3.58 2.41 2.10
N LEU A 26 -3.94 3.68 1.95
CA LEU A 26 -3.44 4.76 2.79
C LEU A 26 -4.49 5.10 3.83
N ASN A 27 -4.06 5.40 5.05
CA ASN A 27 -4.97 5.93 6.05
C ASN A 27 -5.50 7.33 5.69
N LYS A 28 -4.74 8.10 4.89
CA LYS A 28 -5.06 9.45 4.41
C LYS A 28 -4.51 9.63 2.99
N ASP A 29 -5.33 10.23 2.13
CA ASP A 29 -5.01 10.65 0.78
C ASP A 29 -4.41 12.07 0.73
N LYS A 30 -4.69 12.88 1.75
CA LYS A 30 -4.19 14.26 1.89
C LYS A 30 -3.63 14.51 3.28
N ILE A 31 -2.41 15.03 3.35
CA ILE A 31 -1.70 15.33 4.60
C ILE A 31 -1.00 16.68 4.53
N LYS A 32 -0.69 17.28 5.68
CA LYS A 32 0.17 18.47 5.76
C LYS A 32 1.62 18.08 5.97
N MET A 33 2.53 18.96 5.58
CA MET A 33 3.96 18.77 5.83
C MET A 33 4.24 18.66 7.34
N GLY A 34 4.94 17.60 7.72
CA GLY A 34 5.20 17.24 9.13
C GLY A 34 4.17 16.29 9.74
N GLU A 35 3.08 15.94 9.04
CA GLU A 35 2.15 14.90 9.47
C GLU A 35 2.60 13.52 8.97
N GLU A 36 2.46 12.50 9.82
CA GLU A 36 2.67 11.12 9.42
C GLU A 36 1.42 10.51 8.75
N PHE A 37 1.65 9.55 7.87
CA PHE A 37 0.62 8.70 7.28
C PHE A 37 1.07 7.24 7.29
N ILE A 38 0.10 6.34 7.15
CA ILE A 38 0.29 4.90 7.27
C ILE A 38 -0.06 4.26 5.94
N LEU A 39 0.92 3.57 5.36
CA LEU A 39 0.70 2.66 4.24
C LEU A 39 0.41 1.27 4.81
N THR A 40 -0.79 0.77 4.54
CA THR A 40 -1.22 -0.57 4.91
C THR A 40 -1.21 -1.48 3.69
N VAL A 41 -0.47 -2.58 3.76
CA VAL A 41 -0.52 -3.64 2.73
C VAL A 41 -1.12 -4.89 3.35
N THR A 42 -2.20 -5.38 2.76
CA THR A 42 -2.89 -6.58 3.24
C THR A 42 -2.77 -7.68 2.19
N ILE A 43 -2.32 -8.84 2.64
CA ILE A 43 -2.25 -10.07 1.85
C ILE A 43 -3.16 -11.08 2.53
N SER A 44 -4.11 -11.63 1.79
CA SER A 44 -4.99 -12.68 2.27
C SER A 44 -5.09 -13.80 1.25
N GLY A 45 -5.15 -15.04 1.71
CA GLY A 45 -5.32 -16.17 0.82
C GLY A 45 -4.89 -17.49 1.41
N ASN A 46 -4.85 -18.50 0.54
CA ASN A 46 -4.39 -19.82 0.89
C ASN A 46 -2.90 -19.94 0.57
N TYR A 47 -2.06 -19.58 1.53
CA TYR A 47 -0.61 -19.74 1.42
C TYR A 47 -0.03 -20.33 2.69
N SER A 48 0.92 -21.26 2.52
CA SER A 48 1.56 -22.01 3.61
C SER A 48 2.89 -21.41 4.08
N SER A 49 3.42 -20.40 3.39
CA SER A 49 4.71 -19.78 3.71
C SER A 49 4.61 -18.26 3.60
N SER A 50 5.43 -17.54 4.37
CA SER A 50 5.45 -16.08 4.37
C SER A 50 5.69 -15.57 2.95
N PRO A 51 4.74 -14.82 2.37
CA PRO A 51 4.88 -14.29 1.03
C PRO A 51 6.04 -13.27 0.99
N GLN A 52 6.91 -13.32 -0.03
CA GLN A 52 7.96 -12.32 -0.20
C GLN A 52 7.40 -11.12 -0.96
N ILE A 53 7.30 -9.99 -0.27
CA ILE A 53 6.90 -8.71 -0.87
C ILE A 53 8.11 -7.87 -1.28
N LYS A 54 7.93 -7.09 -2.33
CA LYS A 54 8.80 -5.98 -2.71
C LYS A 54 8.01 -4.68 -2.53
N LEU A 55 8.48 -3.84 -1.62
CA LEU A 55 7.93 -2.52 -1.40
C LEU A 55 8.22 -1.61 -2.61
N PRO A 56 7.33 -0.66 -2.91
CA PRO A 56 7.56 0.34 -3.96
C PRO A 56 8.67 1.30 -3.57
N ASP A 57 9.06 2.17 -4.51
CA ASP A 57 10.00 3.26 -4.22
C ASP A 57 9.36 4.26 -3.24
N LEU A 58 9.93 4.34 -2.04
CA LEU A 58 9.53 5.24 -0.95
C LEU A 58 10.55 6.35 -0.73
N SER A 59 11.43 6.65 -1.69
CA SER A 59 12.51 7.63 -1.54
C SER A 59 12.05 9.05 -1.17
N ASN A 60 10.83 9.42 -1.56
CA ASN A 60 10.19 10.70 -1.22
C ASN A 60 9.70 10.78 0.24
N PHE A 61 9.75 9.67 0.98
CA PHE A 61 9.29 9.54 2.35
C PHE A 61 10.41 9.08 3.28
N ILE A 62 10.25 9.37 4.57
CA ILE A 62 11.07 8.82 5.64
C ILE A 62 10.24 7.72 6.31
N THR A 63 10.77 6.49 6.34
CA THR A 63 10.15 5.40 7.08
C THR A 63 10.45 5.56 8.56
N LEU A 64 9.43 5.83 9.36
CA LEU A 64 9.53 5.98 10.81
C LEU A 64 9.53 4.61 11.49
N SER A 65 8.59 3.75 11.11
CA SER A 65 8.48 2.38 11.61
C SER A 65 7.78 1.48 10.58
N SER A 66 8.00 0.17 10.71
CA SER A 66 7.37 -0.85 9.89
C SER A 66 7.04 -2.06 10.75
N GLN A 67 5.78 -2.48 10.74
CA GLN A 67 5.26 -3.57 11.54
C GLN A 67 4.62 -4.60 10.61
N GLN A 68 4.86 -5.88 10.92
CA GLN A 68 4.24 -6.99 10.22
C GLN A 68 3.39 -7.79 11.20
N TYR A 69 2.13 -7.98 10.86
CA TYR A 69 1.18 -8.83 11.55
C TYR A 69 0.86 -10.03 10.65
N SER A 70 0.92 -11.25 11.18
CA SER A 70 0.58 -12.45 10.41
C SER A 70 -0.29 -13.36 11.25
N THR A 71 -1.41 -13.76 10.69
CA THR A 71 -2.39 -14.65 11.32
C THR A 71 -2.65 -15.83 10.41
N TYR A 72 -2.51 -17.03 10.95
CA TYR A 72 -2.73 -18.29 10.23
C TYR A 72 -3.90 -19.02 10.87
N ASN A 73 -4.92 -19.31 10.08
CA ASN A 73 -6.09 -20.06 10.49
C ASN A 73 -6.25 -21.29 9.61
N ILE A 74 -6.64 -22.42 10.19
CA ILE A 74 -6.96 -23.63 9.45
C ILE A 74 -8.47 -23.83 9.53
N LYS A 75 -9.18 -23.62 8.43
CA LYS A 75 -10.64 -23.83 8.36
C LYS A 75 -10.93 -24.99 7.42
N LYS A 76 -11.54 -26.06 7.95
CA LYS A 76 -11.95 -27.25 7.17
C LYS A 76 -10.81 -27.84 6.30
N GLY A 77 -9.60 -27.91 6.85
CA GLY A 77 -8.42 -28.43 6.13
C GLY A 77 -7.79 -27.48 5.11
N ARG A 78 -8.32 -26.25 4.96
CA ARG A 78 -7.72 -25.20 4.12
C ARG A 78 -6.91 -24.24 4.99
N TYR A 79 -5.67 -23.98 4.61
CA TYR A 79 -4.84 -22.92 5.21
C TYR A 79 -5.36 -21.55 4.78
N GLU A 80 -5.65 -20.67 5.72
CA GLU A 80 -6.07 -19.30 5.47
C GLU A 80 -5.10 -18.38 6.21
N ALA A 81 -4.27 -17.69 5.46
CA ALA A 81 -3.26 -16.80 6.00
C ALA A 81 -3.62 -15.35 5.67
N HIS A 82 -3.41 -14.48 6.67
CA HIS A 82 -3.64 -13.05 6.60
C HIS A 82 -2.39 -12.34 7.10
N THR A 83 -1.71 -11.63 6.21
CA THR A 83 -0.51 -10.86 6.53
C THR A 83 -0.78 -9.38 6.27
N LYS A 84 -0.58 -8.55 7.30
CA LYS A 84 -0.75 -7.09 7.24
C LYS A 84 0.61 -6.44 7.49
N TYR A 85 1.00 -5.52 6.63
CA TYR A 85 2.14 -4.64 6.82
C TYR A 85 1.62 -3.24 7.09
N GLU A 86 2.07 -2.62 8.18
CA GLU A 86 1.80 -1.22 8.50
C GLU A 86 3.12 -0.46 8.49
N ILE A 87 3.21 0.56 7.63
CA ILE A 87 4.43 1.33 7.43
C ILE A 87 4.11 2.79 7.71
N HIS A 88 4.74 3.34 8.75
CA HIS A 88 4.62 4.74 9.11
C HIS A 88 5.60 5.58 8.28
N LEU A 89 5.06 6.54 7.55
CA LEU A 89 5.78 7.35 6.58
C LEU A 89 5.62 8.84 6.92
N LEU A 90 6.72 9.58 6.77
CA LEU A 90 6.75 11.04 6.86
C LEU A 90 7.15 11.63 5.51
N PRO A 91 6.43 12.64 4.97
CA PRO A 91 6.80 13.27 3.71
C PRO A 91 8.08 14.10 3.85
N LYS A 92 8.94 14.09 2.83
CA LYS A 92 10.15 14.94 2.75
C LYS A 92 9.91 16.27 2.05
N LYS A 93 8.88 16.35 1.21
CA LYS A 93 8.58 17.50 0.35
C LYS A 93 7.08 17.67 0.19
N VAL A 94 6.65 18.90 -0.08
CA VAL A 94 5.28 19.25 -0.47
C VAL A 94 5.07 18.88 -1.94
N GLY A 95 3.88 18.41 -2.29
CA GLY A 95 3.50 18.04 -3.65
C GLY A 95 2.62 16.79 -3.72
N ILE A 96 2.34 16.35 -4.95
CA ILE A 96 1.59 15.12 -5.22
C ILE A 96 2.57 13.99 -5.50
N PHE A 97 2.46 12.89 -4.75
CA PHE A 97 3.34 11.73 -4.88
C PHE A 97 2.53 10.48 -5.26
N ASN A 98 3.07 9.70 -6.19
CA ASN A 98 2.54 8.40 -6.55
C ASN A 98 3.36 7.31 -5.87
N ILE A 99 2.69 6.51 -5.05
CA ILE A 99 3.23 5.31 -4.41
C ILE A 99 2.94 4.15 -5.35
N GLY A 100 4.01 3.61 -5.95
CA GLY A 100 3.93 2.51 -6.90
C GLY A 100 3.29 1.25 -6.30
N PRO A 101 2.96 0.26 -7.15
CA PRO A 101 2.34 -0.97 -6.68
C PRO A 101 3.32 -1.78 -5.84
N VAL A 102 2.80 -2.41 -4.78
CA VAL A 102 3.53 -3.43 -4.02
C VAL A 102 3.47 -4.73 -4.81
N GLU A 103 4.63 -5.35 -5.02
CA GLU A 103 4.71 -6.62 -5.73
C GLU A 103 4.86 -7.77 -4.76
N LEU A 104 4.09 -8.83 -4.98
CA LEU A 104 4.15 -10.08 -4.25
C LEU A 104 4.54 -11.19 -5.21
N ASN A 105 5.62 -11.91 -4.90
CA ASN A 105 5.99 -13.12 -5.63
C ASN A 105 5.63 -14.36 -4.82
N TYR A 106 4.73 -15.19 -5.35
CA TYR A 106 4.33 -16.45 -4.73
C TYR A 106 4.10 -17.54 -5.77
N LYS A 107 4.73 -18.72 -5.59
CA LYS A 107 4.64 -19.88 -6.51
C LYS A 107 4.82 -19.48 -8.00
N ASN A 108 5.85 -18.67 -8.30
CA ASN A 108 6.14 -18.15 -9.64
C ASN A 108 5.03 -17.26 -10.26
N ARG A 109 4.08 -16.78 -9.44
CA ARG A 109 3.08 -15.78 -9.83
C ARG A 109 3.40 -14.45 -9.17
N ILE A 110 3.26 -13.38 -9.94
CA ILE A 110 3.45 -12.01 -9.46
C ILE A 110 2.07 -11.39 -9.28
N TYR A 111 1.75 -11.00 -8.05
CA TYR A 111 0.57 -10.22 -7.69
C TYR A 111 1.01 -8.77 -7.46
N LYS A 112 0.19 -7.82 -7.91
CA LYS A 112 0.49 -6.38 -7.76
C LYS A 112 -0.71 -5.68 -7.17
N THR A 113 -0.45 -4.71 -6.30
CA THR A 113 -1.50 -3.81 -5.82
C THR A 113 -1.77 -2.68 -6.81
N GLU A 114 -2.75 -1.86 -6.49
CA GLU A 114 -2.99 -0.61 -7.18
C GLU A 114 -1.93 0.44 -6.78
N THR A 115 -1.75 1.44 -7.65
CA THR A 115 -0.92 2.61 -7.35
C THR A 115 -1.74 3.57 -6.51
N LEU A 116 -1.16 4.10 -5.44
CA LEU A 116 -1.82 5.04 -4.53
C LEU A 116 -1.27 6.44 -4.76
N THR A 117 -2.13 7.45 -4.69
CA THR A 117 -1.73 8.85 -4.78
C THR A 117 -1.90 9.51 -3.42
N ILE A 118 -0.91 10.31 -3.01
CA ILE A 118 -0.98 11.12 -1.80
C ILE A 118 -0.61 12.57 -2.09
N GLU A 119 -1.42 13.50 -1.59
CA GLU A 119 -1.20 14.93 -1.69
C GLU A 119 -0.62 15.46 -0.37
N VAL A 120 0.58 16.04 -0.43
CA VAL A 120 1.22 16.70 0.70
C VAL A 120 1.09 18.21 0.54
N LEU A 121 0.37 18.83 1.46
CA LEU A 121 0.19 20.27 1.54
C LEU A 121 1.32 20.95 2.33
N PRO A 122 1.60 22.24 2.09
CA PRO A 122 2.43 23.04 2.98
C PRO A 122 1.93 22.99 4.44
N SER A 123 2.86 23.13 5.38
CA SER A 123 2.47 23.34 6.77
C SER A 123 1.87 24.74 6.93
N GLU A 124 0.85 24.88 7.77
CA GLU A 124 0.16 26.17 8.04
C GLU A 124 1.15 27.28 8.47
N LEU A 125 2.27 26.91 9.07
CA LEU A 125 3.31 27.84 9.53
C LEU A 125 4.16 28.45 8.40
N GLU A 126 4.09 27.92 7.18
CA GLU A 126 4.76 28.49 6.00
C GLU A 126 3.90 29.54 5.28
N GLU A 127 2.59 29.57 5.52
CA GLU A 127 1.74 30.72 5.17
C GLU A 127 1.85 31.81 6.23
N ILE A 128 3.05 32.33 6.49
CA ILE A 128 3.13 33.69 7.02
C ILE A 128 2.82 34.59 5.82
N PRO A 129 1.60 35.14 5.68
CA PRO A 129 1.35 36.15 4.66
C PRO A 129 2.41 37.21 4.88
N ALA A 130 3.24 37.46 3.87
CA ALA A 130 4.37 38.37 3.95
C ALA A 130 3.95 39.59 4.75
N LEU A 131 4.40 39.66 6.02
CA LEU A 131 3.93 40.71 6.91
C LEU A 131 4.28 42.02 6.20
N PRO A 132 3.33 42.95 6.03
CA PRO A 132 3.59 44.24 5.40
C PRO A 132 4.45 45.08 6.35
N TRP A 133 5.69 44.67 6.60
CA TRP A 133 6.55 45.38 7.52
C TRP A 133 7.20 46.56 6.77
N LYS A 134 6.77 47.73 7.22
CA LYS A 134 7.63 48.90 7.48
C LYS A 134 7.95 49.83 6.30
N SER A 135 6.95 50.62 5.91
CA SER A 135 7.19 51.96 5.37
C SER A 135 6.47 53.01 6.19
N LYS A 136 7.15 53.56 7.20
CA LYS A 136 7.18 55.00 7.48
C LYS A 136 8.50 55.32 8.19
N ARG A 137 9.53 55.60 7.39
CA ARG A 137 10.48 56.65 7.79
C ARG A 137 9.66 57.92 7.87
N GLY A 138 9.54 58.49 9.06
CA GLY A 138 8.77 59.70 9.29
C GLY A 138 9.28 60.42 10.52
N LYS A 139 10.46 61.03 10.36
CA LYS A 139 11.01 62.17 11.09
C LYS A 139 10.01 62.84 12.04
N ILE A 140 10.28 62.80 13.34
CA ILE A 140 9.76 63.80 14.28
C ILE A 140 10.98 64.46 14.92
N ILE A 141 11.10 65.72 14.52
CA ILE A 141 11.94 66.81 15.03
C ILE A 141 11.62 67.10 16.49
#